data_AF-A0A7X8YE16-F1
#
_entry.id   AF-A0A7X8YE16-F1
#
_cell.length_a   1.000
_cell.length_b   1.000
_cell.length_c   1.000
_cell.angle_alpha   90.00
_cell.angle_beta   90.00
_cell.angle_gamma   90.00
#
_symmetry.space_group_name_H-M   'P 1'
#
loop_
_entity.id
_entity.type
_entity.pdbx_description
1 polymer ?
#
loop_
_entity_poly.entity_id
_entity_poly.type
_entity_poly.pdbx_seq_one_letter_code
_entity_poly.pdbx_strand_id
1 'polypeptide(L)'
;MATLSEWSAGARPRTLPMAVCPVLIGAAAAFASPAELRLALLLGITALALVVSLALQVGVNYANDYSDGVRGTDDVRVGPMRLTASGAARPGQVKAAAFLSFGIAGIAGLVIVLVTAQWWMLAVGAVCVLAAWWYTGGSKPYGYLGLGEVMVFIFFGLVATLGTTYAVLAAAEAQDGFPWVAASIGAVSHGLIASALLMANNVRDIPTDRESGKMTLAVRLGDTKARWAYVVMVAAAVLLPLWMLMDNPWVVFVALSWALAVPPAQRILNQQHTGPALIPVLQQTGSLGLVFAITYSLALLIGA
;
A
#
# COMPACT_ATOMS: atom_id res chain seq x y z
N MET A 1 21.22 20.25 10.34
CA MET A 1 21.10 19.03 9.52
C MET A 1 20.09 18.13 10.20
N ALA A 2 19.16 17.53 9.46
CA ALA A 2 18.20 16.59 10.02
C ALA A 2 18.89 15.38 10.69
N THR A 3 18.37 14.99 11.84
CA THR A 3 18.75 13.82 12.64
C THR A 3 18.27 12.52 11.99
N LEU A 4 18.85 11.38 12.42
CA LEU A 4 18.38 10.05 11.99
C LEU A 4 16.91 9.80 12.35
N SER A 5 16.46 10.32 13.48
CA SER A 5 15.06 10.22 13.91
C SER A 5 14.12 10.95 12.94
N GLU A 6 14.50 12.15 12.48
CA GLU A 6 13.72 12.92 11.50
C GLU A 6 13.72 12.24 10.12
N TRP A 7 14.84 11.67 9.67
CA TRP A 7 14.88 10.87 8.45
C TRP A 7 13.98 9.64 8.55
N SER A 8 14.04 8.91 9.67
CA SER A 8 13.16 7.78 9.94
C SER A 8 11.69 8.21 9.91
N ALA A 9 11.34 9.34 10.54
CA ALA A 9 9.99 9.89 10.48
C ALA A 9 9.55 10.22 9.03
N GLY A 10 10.46 10.74 8.20
CA GLY A 10 10.24 11.01 6.78
C GLY A 10 9.95 9.74 5.95
N ALA A 11 10.59 8.61 6.28
CA ALA A 11 10.28 7.30 5.70
C ALA A 11 8.90 6.75 6.08
N ARG A 12 8.25 7.35 7.08
CA ARG A 12 6.93 7.00 7.66
C ARG A 12 6.82 5.51 8.02
N PRO A 13 7.50 5.03 9.07
CA PRO A 13 7.54 3.61 9.42
C PRO A 13 6.14 3.01 9.65
N ARG A 14 5.19 3.83 10.09
CA ARG A 14 3.78 3.46 10.30
C ARG A 14 3.04 3.08 9.01
N THR A 15 3.53 3.44 7.82
CA THR A 15 2.92 3.04 6.53
C THR A 15 3.56 1.78 5.98
N LEU A 16 4.73 1.36 6.46
CA LEU A 16 5.46 0.19 5.94
C LEU A 16 4.69 -1.12 6.06
N PRO A 17 3.86 -1.39 7.11
CA PRO A 17 3.03 -2.59 7.13
C PRO A 17 2.18 -2.76 5.87
N MET A 18 1.67 -1.67 5.28
CA MET A 18 0.88 -1.74 4.05
C MET A 18 1.70 -2.13 2.82
N ALA A 19 3.02 -1.94 2.82
CA ALA A 19 3.92 -2.44 1.78
C ALA A 19 4.31 -3.91 1.98
N VAL A 20 4.27 -4.41 3.23
CA VAL A 20 4.55 -5.81 3.56
C VAL A 20 3.38 -6.72 3.19
N CYS A 21 2.16 -6.29 3.51
CA CYS A 21 0.92 -7.05 3.30
C CYS A 21 0.75 -7.66 1.89
N PRO A 22 0.90 -6.93 0.78
CA PRO A 22 0.67 -7.49 -0.55
C PRO A 22 1.73 -8.53 -0.92
N VAL A 23 2.96 -8.38 -0.43
CA VAL A 23 4.03 -9.36 -0.65
C VAL A 23 3.74 -10.65 0.13
N LEU A 24 3.27 -10.54 1.38
CA LEU A 24 2.86 -11.71 2.18
C LEU A 24 1.73 -12.48 1.49
N ILE A 25 0.67 -11.78 1.08
CA ILE A 25 -0.49 -12.38 0.39
C ILE A 25 -0.06 -13.01 -0.93
N GLY A 26 0.72 -12.27 -1.73
CA GLY A 26 1.14 -12.73 -3.05
C GLY A 26 2.05 -13.95 -2.99
N ALA A 27 2.99 -13.96 -2.02
CA ALA A 27 3.85 -15.11 -1.75
C ALA A 27 3.02 -16.31 -1.27
N ALA A 28 2.11 -16.13 -0.31
CA ALA A 28 1.27 -17.21 0.20
C ALA A 28 0.42 -17.86 -0.90
N ALA A 29 -0.14 -17.07 -1.81
CA ALA A 29 -0.86 -17.61 -2.97
C ALA A 29 0.05 -18.46 -3.87
N ALA A 30 1.29 -18.03 -4.13
CA ALA A 30 2.25 -18.80 -4.91
C ALA A 30 2.70 -20.09 -4.20
N PHE A 31 3.00 -20.02 -2.89
CA PHE A 31 3.42 -21.17 -2.09
C PHE A 31 2.31 -22.21 -1.87
N ALA A 32 1.04 -21.79 -1.93
CA ALA A 32 -0.12 -22.67 -1.90
C ALA A 32 -0.35 -23.41 -3.23
N SER A 33 0.41 -23.11 -4.28
CA SER A 33 0.28 -23.79 -5.58
C SER A 33 1.20 -25.02 -5.64
N PRO A 34 0.77 -26.12 -6.29
CA PRO A 34 1.56 -27.34 -6.41
C PRO A 34 2.74 -27.14 -7.37
N ALA A 35 3.85 -26.60 -6.86
CA ALA A 35 5.10 -26.43 -7.59
C ALA A 35 6.25 -27.15 -6.87
N GLU A 36 7.27 -27.61 -7.62
CA GLU A 36 8.49 -28.14 -7.01
C GLU A 36 9.16 -27.06 -6.17
N LEU A 37 9.16 -27.27 -4.85
CA LEU A 37 9.57 -26.25 -3.91
C LEU A 37 11.11 -26.13 -3.88
N ARG A 38 11.68 -25.32 -4.77
CA ARG A 38 13.02 -24.75 -4.60
C ARG A 38 12.97 -23.68 -3.52
N LEU A 39 12.66 -24.08 -2.29
CA LEU A 39 12.25 -23.18 -1.19
C LEU A 39 13.22 -22.00 -0.99
N ALA A 40 14.53 -22.25 -1.01
CA ALA A 40 15.53 -21.19 -0.87
C ALA A 40 15.45 -20.12 -1.98
N LEU A 41 15.23 -20.53 -3.23
CA LEU A 41 15.06 -19.61 -4.37
C LEU A 41 13.77 -18.79 -4.22
N LEU A 42 12.66 -19.44 -3.89
CA LEU A 42 11.35 -18.79 -3.76
C LEU A 42 11.31 -17.80 -2.60
N LEU A 43 11.94 -18.14 -1.47
CA LEU A 43 12.14 -17.22 -0.35
C LEU A 43 13.05 -16.05 -0.76
N GLY A 44 14.09 -16.30 -1.55
CA GLY A 44 14.96 -15.26 -2.11
C GLY A 44 14.19 -14.27 -2.99
N ILE A 45 13.34 -14.76 -3.90
CA ILE A 45 12.48 -13.91 -4.74
C ILE A 45 11.45 -13.15 -3.91
N THR A 46 10.85 -13.79 -2.91
CA THR A 46 9.93 -13.13 -1.98
C THR A 46 10.61 -12.02 -1.19
N ALA A 47 11.85 -12.24 -0.72
CA ALA A 47 12.63 -11.23 -0.03
C ALA A 47 12.99 -10.06 -0.95
N LEU A 48 13.34 -10.32 -2.21
CA LEU A 48 13.57 -9.26 -3.19
C LEU A 48 12.28 -8.47 -3.48
N ALA A 49 11.14 -9.13 -3.62
CA ALA A 49 9.84 -8.46 -3.80
C ALA A 49 9.48 -7.58 -2.59
N LEU A 50 9.81 -8.03 -1.38
CA LEU A 50 9.68 -7.24 -0.15
C LEU A 50 10.57 -6.00 -0.17
N VAL A 51 11.83 -6.13 -0.61
CA VAL A 51 12.74 -4.99 -0.79
C VAL A 51 12.17 -4.00 -1.82
N VAL A 52 11.68 -4.49 -2.96
CA VAL A 52 11.02 -3.63 -3.97
C VAL A 52 9.85 -2.86 -3.36
N SER A 53 8.93 -3.56 -2.70
CA SER A 53 7.73 -2.95 -2.11
C SER A 53 8.06 -1.91 -1.04
N LEU A 54 8.95 -2.25 -0.09
CA LEU A 54 9.37 -1.33 0.97
C LEU A 54 10.13 -0.13 0.42
N ALA A 55 11.06 -0.34 -0.50
CA ALA A 55 11.85 0.74 -1.08
C ALA A 55 10.99 1.69 -1.94
N LEU A 56 10.01 1.18 -2.69
CA LEU A 56 9.03 2.02 -3.38
C LEU A 56 8.17 2.82 -2.40
N GLN A 57 7.68 2.20 -1.32
CA GLN A 57 6.89 2.89 -0.29
C GLN A 57 7.69 4.01 0.40
N VAL A 58 8.95 3.75 0.76
CA VAL A 58 9.84 4.76 1.34
C VAL A 58 10.14 5.87 0.31
N GLY A 59 10.41 5.50 -0.94
CA GLY A 59 10.64 6.44 -2.03
C GLY A 59 9.46 7.38 -2.27
N VAL A 60 8.23 6.85 -2.32
CA VAL A 60 6.99 7.64 -2.40
C VAL A 60 6.85 8.57 -1.20
N ASN A 61 7.15 8.10 0.00
CA ASN A 61 7.04 8.92 1.21
C ASN A 61 7.96 10.15 1.17
N TYR A 62 9.21 9.98 0.70
CA TYR A 62 10.15 11.08 0.48
C TYR A 62 9.78 11.94 -0.74
N ALA A 63 9.33 11.35 -1.84
CA ALA A 63 8.87 12.09 -3.02
C ALA A 63 7.69 13.02 -2.68
N ASN A 64 6.78 12.55 -1.83
CA ASN A 64 5.69 13.34 -1.28
C ASN A 64 6.17 14.46 -0.36
N ASP A 65 7.08 14.16 0.58
CA ASP A 65 7.66 15.18 1.48
C ASP A 65 8.36 16.30 0.69
N TYR A 66 9.14 15.92 -0.32
CA TYR A 66 9.78 16.87 -1.23
C TYR A 66 8.77 17.69 -2.03
N SER A 67 7.83 17.03 -2.71
CA SER A 67 6.95 17.69 -3.67
C SER A 67 5.92 18.60 -3.00
N ASP A 68 5.33 18.15 -1.90
CA ASP A 68 4.35 18.94 -1.14
C ASP A 68 5.04 20.06 -0.35
N GLY A 69 6.26 19.81 0.14
CA GLY A 69 7.07 20.81 0.85
C GLY A 69 7.56 21.94 -0.06
N VAL A 70 8.08 21.65 -1.26
CA VAL A 70 8.49 22.70 -2.22
C VAL A 70 7.28 23.48 -2.75
N ARG A 71 6.11 22.83 -2.82
CA ARG A 71 4.86 23.47 -3.25
C ARG A 71 4.24 24.38 -2.17
N GLY A 72 4.63 24.22 -0.90
CA GLY A 72 4.04 24.91 0.25
C GLY A 72 2.71 24.31 0.73
N THR A 73 2.30 23.14 0.21
CA THR A 73 1.07 22.47 0.69
C THR A 73 1.21 21.97 2.13
N ASP A 74 2.43 21.65 2.55
CA ASP A 74 2.72 21.15 3.89
C ASP A 74 2.87 22.27 4.95
N ASP A 75 2.70 23.56 4.62
CA ASP A 75 2.91 24.70 5.54
C ASP A 75 1.81 24.81 6.62
N VAL A 76 0.59 24.34 6.33
CA VAL A 76 -0.60 24.47 7.22
C VAL A 76 -1.17 23.09 7.60
N ARG A 77 -0.34 22.06 7.61
CA ARG A 77 -0.81 20.67 7.76
C ARG A 77 -1.08 20.25 9.20
N VAL A 78 -1.96 19.25 9.35
CA VAL A 78 -2.13 18.49 10.60
C VAL A 78 -1.39 17.15 10.48
N GLY A 79 -0.30 16.97 11.24
CA GLY A 79 0.40 15.67 11.33
C GLY A 79 1.89 15.77 11.67
N PRO A 80 2.65 14.66 11.60
CA PRO A 80 4.08 14.63 11.94
C PRO A 80 4.90 15.61 11.09
N MET A 81 6.02 16.07 11.61
CA MET A 81 6.97 16.94 10.90
C MET A 81 7.32 16.42 9.49
N ARG A 82 7.53 17.34 8.54
CA ARG A 82 8.10 17.09 7.20
C ARG A 82 9.53 17.56 7.13
N LEU A 83 10.39 16.82 6.45
CA LEU A 83 11.79 17.20 6.31
C LEU A 83 11.96 18.49 5.50
N THR A 84 11.20 18.61 4.42
CA THR A 84 11.30 19.73 3.47
C THR A 84 10.63 20.98 4.02
N ALA A 85 9.35 20.89 4.41
CA ALA A 85 8.57 22.05 4.87
C ALA A 85 9.09 22.64 6.20
N SER A 86 9.66 21.81 7.09
CA SER A 86 10.26 22.31 8.34
C SER A 86 11.63 22.97 8.16
N GLY A 87 12.24 22.84 6.97
CA GLY A 87 13.63 23.25 6.74
C GLY A 87 14.69 22.34 7.39
N ALA A 88 14.30 21.22 8.01
CA ALA A 88 15.24 20.30 8.66
C ALA A 88 16.25 19.68 7.66
N ALA A 89 15.82 19.43 6.42
CA ALA A 89 16.67 18.98 5.33
C ALA A 89 16.45 19.82 4.07
N ARG A 90 17.51 19.97 3.25
CA ARG A 90 17.39 20.69 1.97
C ARG A 90 16.50 19.88 1.01
N PRO A 91 15.60 20.50 0.23
CA PRO A 91 14.73 19.78 -0.71
C PRO A 91 15.48 18.83 -1.65
N GLY A 92 16.66 19.25 -2.14
CA GLY A 92 17.51 18.40 -2.99
C GLY A 92 17.97 17.09 -2.32
N GLN A 93 18.19 17.10 -1.00
CA GLN A 93 18.56 15.90 -0.24
C GLN A 93 17.37 14.94 -0.10
N VAL A 94 16.18 15.47 0.17
CA VAL A 94 14.95 14.67 0.29
C VAL A 94 14.59 14.04 -1.07
N LYS A 95 14.72 14.81 -2.16
CA LYS A 95 14.60 14.29 -3.52
C LYS A 95 15.62 13.18 -3.80
N ALA A 96 16.88 13.37 -3.44
CA ALA A 96 17.91 12.35 -3.62
C ALA A 96 17.59 11.06 -2.84
N ALA A 97 17.07 11.16 -1.60
CA ALA A 97 16.64 10.02 -0.81
C ALA A 97 15.48 9.24 -1.47
N ALA A 98 14.54 9.94 -2.10
CA ALA A 98 13.46 9.33 -2.87
C ALA A 98 14.02 8.53 -4.06
N PHE A 99 14.87 9.13 -4.89
CA PHE A 99 15.47 8.46 -6.05
C PHE A 99 16.44 7.34 -5.68
N LEU A 100 17.15 7.44 -4.55
CA LEU A 100 17.98 6.35 -4.03
C LEU A 100 17.10 5.14 -3.67
N SER A 101 15.96 5.38 -3.05
CA SER A 101 15.00 4.32 -2.70
C SER A 101 14.40 3.69 -3.96
N PHE A 102 14.07 4.48 -5.00
CA PHE A 102 13.68 3.94 -6.30
C PHE A 102 14.81 3.15 -6.99
N GLY A 103 16.06 3.57 -6.84
CA GLY A 103 17.22 2.83 -7.32
C GLY A 103 17.39 1.48 -6.63
N ILE A 104 17.20 1.42 -5.31
CA ILE A 104 17.23 0.16 -4.54
C ILE A 104 16.11 -0.78 -5.02
N ALA A 105 14.89 -0.27 -5.20
CA ALA A 105 13.79 -1.03 -5.78
C ALA A 105 14.12 -1.52 -7.20
N GLY A 106 14.72 -0.66 -8.04
CA GLY A 106 15.14 -1.00 -9.40
C GLY A 106 16.18 -2.11 -9.44
N ILE A 107 17.17 -2.08 -8.56
CA ILE A 107 18.19 -3.14 -8.45
C ILE A 107 17.56 -4.46 -8.01
N ALA A 108 16.75 -4.46 -6.95
CA ALA A 108 16.08 -5.67 -6.48
C ALA A 108 15.13 -6.25 -7.54
N GLY A 109 14.36 -5.39 -8.22
CA GLY A 109 13.50 -5.77 -9.34
C GLY A 109 14.27 -6.31 -10.54
N LEU A 110 15.42 -5.73 -10.87
CA LEU A 110 16.30 -6.23 -11.93
C LEU A 110 16.83 -7.63 -11.60
N VAL A 111 17.22 -7.88 -10.34
CA VAL A 111 17.64 -9.23 -9.93
C VAL A 111 16.49 -10.24 -10.11
N ILE A 112 15.25 -9.89 -9.75
CA ILE A 112 14.07 -10.74 -10.00
C ILE A 112 13.93 -11.02 -11.51
N VAL A 113 14.04 -10.01 -12.36
CA VAL A 113 13.94 -10.16 -13.83
C VAL A 113 15.03 -11.06 -14.38
N LEU A 114 16.29 -10.89 -13.93
CA LEU A 114 17.41 -11.69 -14.39
C LEU A 114 17.27 -13.17 -13.99
N VAL A 115 16.75 -13.44 -12.78
CA VAL A 115 16.54 -14.81 -12.29
C VAL A 115 15.35 -15.49 -12.97
N THR A 116 14.27 -14.74 -13.24
CA THR A 116 13.01 -15.29 -13.79
C THR A 116 12.91 -15.20 -15.31
N ALA A 117 13.83 -14.48 -15.96
CA ALA A 117 13.81 -14.09 -17.37
C ALA A 117 12.55 -13.31 -17.81
N GLN A 118 11.81 -12.71 -16.88
CA GLN A 118 10.56 -11.99 -17.16
C GLN A 118 10.79 -10.51 -17.48
N TRP A 119 11.37 -10.24 -18.65
CA TRP A 119 11.78 -8.90 -19.08
C TRP A 119 10.65 -7.88 -19.11
N TRP A 120 9.41 -8.30 -19.34
CA TRP A 120 8.25 -7.43 -19.35
C TRP A 120 7.99 -6.75 -17.98
N MET A 121 8.45 -7.35 -16.88
CA MET A 121 8.33 -6.77 -15.54
C MET A 121 9.18 -5.49 -15.38
N LEU A 122 10.19 -5.26 -16.22
CA LEU A 122 10.92 -3.97 -16.26
C LEU A 122 9.98 -2.81 -16.62
N ALA A 123 9.05 -3.03 -17.55
CA ALA A 123 8.06 -2.02 -17.91
C ALA A 123 7.11 -1.73 -16.73
N VAL A 124 6.68 -2.78 -16.01
CA VAL A 124 5.87 -2.63 -14.79
C VAL A 124 6.62 -1.83 -13.73
N GLY A 125 7.88 -2.16 -13.47
CA GLY A 125 8.73 -1.44 -12.51
C GLY A 125 8.91 0.03 -12.88
N ALA A 126 9.13 0.33 -14.17
CA ALA A 126 9.20 1.71 -14.66
C ALA A 126 7.87 2.45 -14.41
N VAL A 127 6.73 1.83 -14.71
CA VAL A 127 5.40 2.41 -14.44
C VAL A 127 5.20 2.66 -12.94
N CYS A 128 5.64 1.76 -12.06
CA CYS A 128 5.58 1.97 -10.61
C CYS A 128 6.36 3.21 -10.16
N VAL A 129 7.59 3.42 -10.67
CA VAL A 129 8.42 4.59 -10.33
C VAL A 129 7.79 5.88 -10.87
N LEU A 130 7.28 5.84 -12.09
CA LEU A 130 6.58 6.98 -12.70
C LEU A 130 5.31 7.35 -11.91
N ALA A 131 4.50 6.35 -11.56
CA ALA A 131 3.32 6.54 -10.73
C ALA A 131 3.69 7.09 -9.35
N ALA A 132 4.74 6.57 -8.71
CA ALA A 132 5.24 7.06 -7.44
C ALA A 132 5.62 8.55 -7.50
N TRP A 133 6.27 8.99 -8.57
CA TRP A 133 6.66 10.40 -8.74
C TRP A 133 5.47 11.31 -9.02
N TRP A 134 4.58 10.95 -9.95
CA TRP A 134 3.44 11.80 -10.34
C TRP A 134 2.27 11.79 -9.34
N TYR A 135 2.37 11.03 -8.25
CA TYR A 135 1.40 11.06 -7.16
C TYR A 135 1.25 12.46 -6.56
N THR A 136 2.38 13.14 -6.31
CA THR A 136 2.50 14.51 -5.77
C THR A 136 3.41 15.42 -6.61
N GLY A 137 4.32 14.83 -7.40
CA GLY A 137 5.23 15.54 -8.28
C GLY A 137 4.59 16.03 -9.59
N GLY A 138 5.19 17.06 -10.18
CA GLY A 138 4.76 17.65 -11.45
C GLY A 138 3.67 18.72 -11.31
N SER A 139 3.26 19.33 -12.43
CA SER A 139 2.32 20.46 -12.46
C SER A 139 0.87 20.06 -12.18
N LYS A 140 0.49 18.81 -12.46
CA LYS A 140 -0.87 18.27 -12.22
C LYS A 140 -0.79 16.86 -11.59
N PRO A 141 -0.39 16.75 -10.32
CA PRO A 141 -0.25 15.45 -9.68
C PRO A 141 -1.60 14.77 -9.52
N TYR A 142 -1.68 13.48 -9.84
CA TYR A 142 -2.96 12.78 -9.87
C TYR A 142 -3.55 12.58 -8.46
N GLY A 143 -2.73 12.64 -7.40
CA GLY A 143 -3.20 12.65 -6.01
C GLY A 143 -4.06 13.88 -5.70
N TYR A 144 -3.81 15.02 -6.36
CA TYR A 144 -4.60 16.25 -6.25
C TYR A 144 -5.85 16.21 -7.15
N LEU A 145 -5.94 15.23 -8.05
CA LEU A 145 -7.08 15.05 -8.96
C LEU A 145 -8.11 14.06 -8.42
N GLY A 146 -7.89 13.50 -7.22
CA GLY A 146 -8.79 12.53 -6.60
C GLY A 146 -8.63 11.11 -7.14
N LEU A 147 -7.48 10.81 -7.76
CA LEU A 147 -7.13 9.48 -8.26
C LEU A 147 -6.27 8.69 -7.26
N GLY A 148 -6.01 9.23 -6.07
CA GLY A 148 -5.11 8.63 -5.08
C GLY A 148 -5.55 7.22 -4.68
N GLU A 149 -6.80 7.05 -4.28
CA GLU A 149 -7.37 5.77 -3.86
C GLU A 149 -7.35 4.73 -5.00
N VAL A 150 -7.67 5.15 -6.23
CA VAL A 150 -7.61 4.27 -7.41
C VAL A 150 -6.19 3.78 -7.66
N MET A 151 -5.20 4.67 -7.57
CA MET A 151 -3.80 4.30 -7.78
C MET A 151 -3.24 3.46 -6.64
N VAL A 152 -3.65 3.70 -5.39
CA VAL A 152 -3.32 2.82 -4.27
C VAL A 152 -3.91 1.42 -4.49
N PHE A 153 -5.18 1.31 -4.89
CA PHE A 153 -5.79 0.04 -5.23
C PHE A 153 -5.02 -0.71 -6.33
N ILE A 154 -4.64 -0.02 -7.40
CA ILE A 154 -3.89 -0.61 -8.51
C ILE A 154 -2.49 -1.05 -8.06
N PHE A 155 -1.69 -0.16 -7.46
CA PHE A 155 -0.28 -0.44 -7.22
C PHE A 155 -0.03 -1.27 -5.96
N PHE A 156 -0.69 -0.96 -4.84
CA PHE A 156 -0.56 -1.73 -3.61
C PHE A 156 -1.41 -2.98 -3.62
N GLY A 157 -2.63 -2.92 -4.16
CA GLY A 157 -3.51 -4.09 -4.29
C GLY A 157 -3.04 -5.01 -5.40
N LEU A 158 -3.30 -4.63 -6.65
CA LEU A 158 -3.14 -5.52 -7.80
C LEU A 158 -1.67 -5.78 -8.16
N VAL A 159 -0.89 -4.73 -8.45
CA VAL A 159 0.47 -4.87 -8.99
C VAL A 159 1.40 -5.52 -7.97
N ALA A 160 1.43 -5.05 -6.73
CA ALA A 160 2.31 -5.62 -5.71
C ALA A 160 1.94 -7.06 -5.35
N THR A 161 0.65 -7.37 -5.17
CA THR A 161 0.21 -8.72 -4.78
C THR A 161 0.39 -9.71 -5.94
N LEU A 162 -0.24 -9.43 -7.09
CA LEU A 162 -0.20 -10.33 -8.25
C LEU A 162 1.21 -10.42 -8.85
N GLY A 163 1.95 -9.30 -8.85
CA GLY A 163 3.34 -9.28 -9.28
C GLY A 163 4.25 -10.11 -8.39
N THR A 164 4.01 -10.13 -7.07
CA THR A 164 4.73 -11.03 -6.15
C THR A 164 4.37 -12.49 -6.44
N THR A 165 3.09 -12.83 -6.55
CA THR A 165 2.65 -14.20 -6.89
C THR A 165 3.31 -14.67 -8.19
N TYR A 166 3.25 -13.82 -9.23
CA TYR A 166 3.82 -14.14 -10.53
C TYR A 166 5.34 -14.31 -10.47
N ALA A 167 6.08 -13.41 -9.81
CA ALA A 167 7.53 -13.50 -9.69
C ALA A 167 7.97 -14.80 -9.01
N VAL A 168 7.28 -15.20 -7.94
CA VAL A 168 7.58 -16.44 -7.22
C VAL A 168 7.27 -17.66 -8.10
N LEU A 169 6.11 -17.70 -8.76
CA LEU A 169 5.76 -18.80 -9.68
C LEU A 169 6.69 -18.86 -10.90
N ALA A 170 7.11 -17.71 -11.42
CA ALA A 170 8.06 -17.63 -12.53
C ALA A 170 9.42 -18.23 -12.16
N ALA A 171 9.90 -18.01 -10.95
CA ALA A 171 11.13 -18.62 -10.45
C ALA A 171 11.01 -20.13 -10.23
N ALA A 172 9.78 -20.63 -10.04
CA ALA A 172 9.46 -22.05 -9.98
C ALA A 172 9.13 -22.66 -11.36
N GLU A 173 9.18 -21.87 -12.44
CA GLU A 173 8.73 -22.28 -13.79
C GLU A 173 7.26 -22.79 -13.81
N ALA A 174 6.43 -22.32 -12.88
CA ALA A 174 5.06 -22.83 -12.62
C ALA A 174 3.97 -21.79 -12.95
N GLN A 175 4.20 -20.94 -13.97
CA GLN A 175 3.30 -19.83 -14.30
C GLN A 175 1.92 -20.28 -14.81
N ASP A 176 1.85 -21.44 -15.46
CA ASP A 176 0.59 -22.00 -15.99
C ASP A 176 -0.40 -22.35 -14.86
N GLY A 177 0.10 -22.61 -13.66
CA GLY A 177 -0.69 -22.90 -12.46
C GLY A 177 -1.13 -21.67 -11.66
N PHE A 178 -1.19 -20.48 -12.27
CA PHE A 178 -1.45 -19.24 -11.54
C PHE A 178 -2.78 -19.30 -10.75
N PRO A 179 -2.77 -19.10 -9.42
CA PRO A 179 -3.95 -19.26 -8.56
C PRO A 179 -4.83 -18.01 -8.61
N TRP A 180 -5.47 -17.76 -9.76
CA TRP A 180 -6.19 -16.52 -10.05
C TRP A 180 -7.21 -16.12 -8.99
N VAL A 181 -8.00 -17.07 -8.48
CA VAL A 181 -9.04 -16.77 -7.49
C VAL A 181 -8.42 -16.29 -6.17
N ALA A 182 -7.50 -17.06 -5.60
CA ALA A 182 -6.84 -16.73 -4.34
C ALA A 182 -6.01 -15.44 -4.44
N ALA A 183 -5.19 -15.33 -5.48
CA ALA A 183 -4.34 -14.15 -5.67
C ALA A 183 -5.17 -12.88 -5.90
N SER A 184 -6.25 -12.95 -6.69
CA SER A 184 -7.10 -11.78 -6.99
C SER A 184 -7.94 -11.35 -5.79
N ILE A 185 -8.51 -12.29 -5.03
CA ILE A 185 -9.25 -11.98 -3.80
C ILE A 185 -8.33 -11.28 -2.81
N GLY A 186 -7.15 -11.84 -2.55
CA GLY A 186 -6.15 -11.22 -1.68
C GLY A 186 -5.72 -9.82 -2.15
N ALA A 187 -5.46 -9.66 -3.45
CA ALA A 187 -5.05 -8.40 -4.06
C ALA A 187 -6.14 -7.31 -3.95
N VAL A 188 -7.39 -7.65 -4.28
CA VAL A 188 -8.54 -6.73 -4.22
C VAL A 188 -8.82 -6.36 -2.77
N SER A 189 -8.88 -7.33 -1.86
CA SER A 189 -9.12 -7.05 -0.44
C SER A 189 -8.04 -6.16 0.16
N HIS A 190 -6.76 -6.45 -0.10
CA HIS A 190 -5.67 -5.60 0.38
C HIS A 190 -5.71 -4.21 -0.25
N GLY A 191 -5.95 -4.10 -1.56
CA GLY A 191 -6.08 -2.83 -2.27
C GLY A 191 -7.20 -1.96 -1.71
N LEU A 192 -8.33 -2.57 -1.32
CA LEU A 192 -9.45 -1.88 -0.68
C LEU A 192 -9.09 -1.40 0.73
N ILE A 193 -8.38 -2.20 1.54
CA ILE A 193 -7.91 -1.78 2.87
C ILE A 193 -6.90 -0.62 2.75
N ALA A 194 -5.98 -0.69 1.80
CA ALA A 194 -5.02 0.38 1.53
C ALA A 194 -5.71 1.67 1.06
N SER A 195 -6.71 1.55 0.19
CA SER A 195 -7.53 2.66 -0.27
C SER A 195 -8.36 3.26 0.87
N ALA A 196 -8.90 2.43 1.76
CA ALA A 196 -9.60 2.87 2.96
C ALA A 196 -8.67 3.63 3.91
N LEU A 197 -7.44 3.15 4.12
CA LEU A 197 -6.44 3.85 4.93
C LEU A 197 -6.12 5.24 4.34
N LEU A 198 -5.99 5.36 3.02
CA LEU A 198 -5.82 6.66 2.35
C LEU A 198 -7.08 7.52 2.45
N MET A 199 -8.28 6.95 2.29
CA MET A 199 -9.55 7.66 2.45
C MET A 199 -9.71 8.22 3.85
N ALA A 200 -9.37 7.47 4.90
CA ALA A 200 -9.38 7.97 6.27
C ALA A 200 -8.41 9.15 6.45
N ASN A 201 -7.25 9.10 5.78
CA ASN A 201 -6.30 10.23 5.78
C ASN A 201 -6.91 11.43 5.08
N ASN A 202 -7.53 11.23 3.92
CA ASN A 202 -8.11 12.31 3.13
C ASN A 202 -9.37 12.91 3.79
N VAL A 203 -10.18 12.11 4.51
CA VAL A 203 -11.31 12.60 5.34
C VAL A 203 -10.81 13.52 6.44
N ARG A 204 -9.72 13.14 7.13
CA ARG A 204 -9.09 13.97 8.15
C ARG A 204 -8.68 15.34 7.61
N ASP A 205 -8.14 15.34 6.39
CA ASP A 205 -7.48 16.49 5.78
C ASP A 205 -8.44 17.30 4.88
N ILE A 206 -9.74 17.00 4.81
CA ILE A 206 -10.71 17.71 3.93
C ILE A 206 -10.62 19.24 4.06
N PRO A 207 -10.61 19.85 5.27
CA PRO A 207 -10.57 21.31 5.38
C PRO A 207 -9.31 21.92 4.74
N THR A 208 -8.14 21.39 5.08
CA THR A 208 -6.83 21.88 4.60
C THR A 208 -6.57 21.53 3.13
N ASP A 209 -7.01 20.36 2.68
CA ASP A 209 -6.90 19.94 1.28
C ASP A 209 -7.76 20.85 0.39
N ARG A 210 -8.95 21.26 0.85
CA ARG A 210 -9.82 22.20 0.12
C ARG A 210 -9.19 23.59 0.02
N GLU A 211 -8.64 24.11 1.11
CA GLU A 211 -7.98 25.44 1.13
C GLU A 211 -6.76 25.49 0.20
N SER A 212 -6.00 24.40 0.10
CA SER A 212 -4.81 24.31 -0.76
C SER A 212 -5.11 23.90 -2.22
N GLY A 213 -6.38 23.71 -2.58
CA GLY A 213 -6.79 23.28 -3.92
C GLY A 213 -6.47 21.82 -4.25
N LYS A 214 -6.14 21.01 -3.25
CA LYS A 214 -5.88 19.58 -3.37
C LYS A 214 -7.21 18.81 -3.39
N MET A 215 -7.74 18.59 -4.59
CA MET A 215 -9.04 17.96 -4.81
C MET A 215 -8.98 16.43 -4.73
N THR A 216 -8.67 15.90 -3.54
CA THR A 216 -8.71 14.45 -3.24
C THR A 216 -10.11 13.86 -3.45
N LEU A 217 -10.23 12.53 -3.50
CA LEU A 217 -11.53 11.88 -3.63
C LEU A 217 -12.45 12.24 -2.46
N ALA A 218 -11.92 12.32 -1.24
CA ALA A 218 -12.67 12.74 -0.07
C ALA A 218 -13.22 14.17 -0.21
N VAL A 219 -12.41 15.12 -0.70
CA VAL A 219 -12.86 16.50 -0.95
C VAL A 219 -13.95 16.56 -2.02
N ARG A 220 -13.85 15.73 -3.07
CA ARG A 220 -14.83 15.65 -4.16
C ARG A 220 -16.15 15.01 -3.73
N LEU A 221 -16.09 13.95 -2.93
CA LEU A 221 -17.27 13.27 -2.39
C LEU A 221 -17.95 14.10 -1.29
N GLY A 222 -17.18 14.88 -0.53
CA GLY A 222 -17.62 15.52 0.70
C GLY A 222 -17.52 14.57 1.90
N ASP A 223 -17.47 15.15 3.11
CA ASP A 223 -17.15 14.43 4.36
C ASP A 223 -18.04 13.20 4.60
N THR A 224 -19.37 13.36 4.53
CA THR A 224 -20.30 12.26 4.81
C THR A 224 -20.13 11.09 3.83
N LYS A 225 -20.06 11.36 2.52
CA LYS A 225 -19.92 10.31 1.49
C LYS A 225 -18.55 9.65 1.56
N ALA A 226 -17.50 10.41 1.87
CA ALA A 226 -16.15 9.90 2.03
C ALA A 226 -16.02 8.93 3.23
N ARG A 227 -16.67 9.24 4.36
CA ARG A 227 -16.76 8.34 5.52
C ARG A 227 -17.50 7.04 5.19
N TRP A 228 -18.58 7.10 4.41
CA TRP A 228 -19.26 5.89 3.93
C TRP A 228 -18.43 5.11 2.92
N ALA A 229 -17.73 5.77 2.00
CA ALA A 229 -16.83 5.12 1.06
C ALA A 229 -15.74 4.32 1.80
N TYR A 230 -15.18 4.87 2.87
CA TYR A 230 -14.28 4.14 3.76
C TYR A 230 -14.92 2.82 4.25
N VAL A 231 -16.13 2.89 4.81
CA VAL A 231 -16.80 1.72 5.39
C VAL A 231 -17.11 0.67 4.33
N VAL A 232 -17.56 1.09 3.15
CA VAL A 232 -17.83 0.18 2.03
C VAL A 232 -16.55 -0.53 1.58
N MET A 233 -15.43 0.19 1.46
CA MET A 233 -14.15 -0.43 1.11
C MET A 233 -13.69 -1.46 2.14
N VAL A 234 -13.77 -1.12 3.44
CA VAL A 234 -13.40 -2.05 4.52
C VAL A 234 -14.32 -3.26 4.53
N ALA A 235 -15.64 -3.07 4.43
CA ALA A 235 -16.61 -4.16 4.43
C ALA A 235 -16.41 -5.09 3.24
N ALA A 236 -16.26 -4.53 2.02
CA ALA A 236 -15.99 -5.32 0.83
C ALA A 236 -14.69 -6.12 0.96
N ALA A 237 -13.62 -5.50 1.49
CA ALA A 237 -12.34 -6.16 1.66
C ALA A 237 -12.41 -7.40 2.56
N VAL A 238 -13.15 -7.31 3.67
CA VAL A 238 -13.19 -8.40 4.66
C VAL A 238 -14.24 -9.46 4.36
N LEU A 239 -15.27 -9.12 3.57
CA LEU A 239 -16.32 -10.06 3.16
C LEU A 239 -15.95 -10.84 1.89
N LEU A 240 -15.13 -10.27 1.00
CA LEU A 240 -14.78 -10.91 -0.27
C LEU A 240 -14.18 -12.32 -0.13
N PRO A 241 -13.29 -12.61 0.83
CA PRO A 241 -12.73 -13.95 1.01
C PRO A 241 -13.76 -15.03 1.36
N LEU A 242 -14.93 -14.68 1.89
CA LEU A 242 -15.98 -15.65 2.23
C LEU A 242 -16.43 -16.50 1.05
N TRP A 243 -16.24 -16.02 -0.18
CA TRP A 243 -16.57 -16.74 -1.40
C TRP A 243 -15.72 -18.00 -1.57
N MET A 244 -14.57 -18.08 -0.88
CA MET A 244 -13.68 -19.24 -0.89
C MET A 244 -14.00 -20.26 0.21
N LEU A 245 -14.98 -20.02 1.09
CA LEU A 245 -15.20 -20.89 2.26
C LEU A 245 -15.52 -22.36 1.91
N MET A 246 -16.14 -22.60 0.76
CA MET A 246 -16.47 -23.96 0.33
C MET A 246 -15.25 -24.72 -0.17
N ASP A 247 -14.34 -24.02 -0.85
CA ASP A 247 -13.12 -24.61 -1.41
C ASP A 247 -11.97 -24.65 -0.39
N ASN A 248 -11.93 -23.66 0.51
CA ASN A 248 -10.93 -23.54 1.56
C ASN A 248 -11.59 -23.06 2.88
N PRO A 249 -11.98 -23.97 3.78
CA PRO A 249 -12.65 -23.62 5.03
C PRO A 249 -11.76 -22.83 5.99
N TRP A 250 -10.43 -22.88 5.85
CA TRP A 250 -9.49 -22.13 6.69
C TRP A 250 -9.60 -20.62 6.50
N VAL A 251 -10.25 -20.16 5.43
CA VAL A 251 -10.57 -18.73 5.21
C VAL A 251 -11.44 -18.17 6.33
N VAL A 252 -12.08 -19.02 7.16
CA VAL A 252 -12.76 -18.60 8.40
C VAL A 252 -11.84 -17.80 9.33
N PHE A 253 -10.51 -18.01 9.30
CA PHE A 253 -9.57 -17.20 10.09
C PHE A 253 -9.56 -15.72 9.71
N VAL A 254 -9.96 -15.37 8.49
CA VAL A 254 -10.14 -13.98 8.08
C VAL A 254 -11.26 -13.31 8.88
N ALA A 255 -12.20 -14.06 9.46
CA ALA A 255 -13.22 -13.49 10.35
C ALA A 255 -12.62 -12.79 11.59
N LEU A 256 -11.39 -13.13 12.00
CA LEU A 256 -10.67 -12.39 13.04
C LEU A 256 -10.42 -10.93 12.65
N SER A 257 -10.25 -10.65 11.35
CA SER A 257 -10.10 -9.28 10.84
C SER A 257 -11.41 -8.48 10.95
N TRP A 258 -12.58 -9.13 11.05
CA TRP A 258 -13.87 -8.44 11.15
C TRP A 258 -14.00 -7.70 12.48
N ALA A 259 -13.54 -8.33 13.56
CA ALA A 259 -13.50 -7.69 14.88
C ALA A 259 -12.65 -6.41 14.88
N LEU A 260 -11.59 -6.38 14.06
CA LEU A 260 -10.71 -5.21 13.92
C LEU A 260 -11.25 -4.16 12.94
N ALA A 261 -12.17 -4.52 12.05
CA ALA A 261 -12.81 -3.60 11.12
C ALA A 261 -13.88 -2.71 11.79
N VAL A 262 -14.54 -3.20 12.84
CA VAL A 262 -15.65 -2.48 13.49
C VAL A 262 -15.21 -1.19 14.20
N PRO A 263 -14.17 -1.17 15.06
CA PRO A 263 -13.77 0.04 15.77
C PRO A 263 -13.42 1.24 14.87
N PRO A 264 -12.61 1.10 13.80
CA PRO A 264 -12.32 2.23 12.93
C PRO A 264 -13.54 2.67 12.11
N ALA A 265 -14.43 1.75 11.71
CA ALA A 265 -15.68 2.07 11.02
C ALA A 265 -16.64 2.89 11.90
N GLN A 266 -16.82 2.50 13.17
CA GLN A 266 -17.61 3.27 14.13
C GLN A 266 -17.03 4.66 14.37
N ARG A 267 -15.70 4.74 14.56
CA ARG A 267 -15.01 6.00 14.83
C ARG A 267 -15.12 6.97 13.65
N ILE A 268 -14.92 6.50 12.42
CA ILE A 268 -14.99 7.36 11.23
C ILE A 268 -16.42 7.76 10.87
N LEU A 269 -17.45 6.96 11.18
CA LEU A 269 -18.85 7.34 10.95
C LEU A 269 -19.35 8.40 11.92
N ASN A 270 -18.75 8.50 13.12
CA ASN A 270 -19.10 9.56 14.05
C ASN A 270 -18.58 10.92 13.55
N GLN A 271 -19.53 11.75 13.11
CA GLN A 271 -19.34 13.09 12.55
C GLN A 271 -18.66 14.08 13.50
N GLN A 272 -18.70 13.83 14.82
CA GLN A 272 -18.00 14.65 15.81
C GLN A 272 -16.48 14.46 15.77
N HIS A 273 -15.99 13.34 15.21
CA HIS A 273 -14.55 13.13 15.05
C HIS A 273 -14.04 13.78 13.77
N THR A 274 -13.29 14.86 13.94
CA THR A 274 -12.61 15.61 12.88
C THR A 274 -11.12 15.77 13.20
N GLY A 275 -10.30 16.07 12.19
CA GLY A 275 -8.88 16.35 12.37
C GLY A 275 -8.14 15.27 13.20
N PRO A 276 -7.36 15.64 14.25
CA PRO A 276 -6.58 14.69 15.04
C PRO A 276 -7.36 13.51 15.61
N ALA A 277 -8.67 13.65 15.85
CA ALA A 277 -9.53 12.57 16.36
C ALA A 277 -9.64 11.36 15.41
N LEU A 278 -9.28 11.53 14.13
CA LEU A 278 -9.25 10.48 13.12
C LEU A 278 -7.88 9.78 12.99
N ILE A 279 -6.84 10.23 13.69
CA ILE A 279 -5.52 9.56 13.72
C ILE A 279 -5.63 8.10 14.17
N PRO A 280 -6.42 7.73 15.20
CA PRO A 280 -6.60 6.34 15.58
C PRO A 280 -7.20 5.47 14.47
N VAL A 281 -8.06 6.02 13.60
CA VAL A 281 -8.64 5.27 12.47
C VAL A 281 -7.54 4.78 11.53
N LEU A 282 -6.53 5.61 11.25
CA LEU A 282 -5.38 5.24 10.42
C LEU A 282 -4.59 4.09 11.02
N GLN A 283 -4.31 4.15 12.33
CA GLN A 283 -3.57 3.10 13.03
C GLN A 283 -4.35 1.79 13.03
N GLN A 284 -5.65 1.86 13.36
CA GLN A 284 -6.54 0.70 13.38
C GLN A 284 -6.69 0.07 12.00
N THR A 285 -6.81 0.88 10.94
CA THR A 285 -6.89 0.38 9.55
C THR A 285 -5.57 -0.27 9.12
N GLY A 286 -4.43 0.27 9.54
CA GLY A 286 -3.12 -0.34 9.29
C GLY A 286 -2.97 -1.70 9.99
N SER A 287 -3.41 -1.80 11.25
CA SER A 287 -3.45 -3.06 11.98
C SER A 287 -4.42 -4.06 11.35
N LEU A 288 -5.59 -3.61 10.89
CA LEU A 288 -6.54 -4.42 10.15
C LEU A 288 -5.88 -5.03 8.90
N GLY A 289 -5.17 -4.21 8.10
CA GLY A 289 -4.47 -4.69 6.91
C GLY A 289 -3.44 -5.77 7.21
N LEU A 290 -2.66 -5.60 8.28
CA LEU A 290 -1.65 -6.58 8.68
C LEU A 290 -2.29 -7.90 9.17
N VAL A 291 -3.32 -7.82 10.02
CA VAL A 291 -4.02 -9.02 10.51
C VAL A 291 -4.75 -9.73 9.38
N PHE A 292 -5.37 -8.98 8.47
CA PHE A 292 -5.96 -9.53 7.26
C PHE A 292 -4.92 -10.28 6.43
N ALA A 293 -3.77 -9.65 6.12
CA ALA A 293 -2.73 -10.27 5.31
C ALA A 293 -2.19 -11.55 5.96
N ILE A 294 -1.97 -11.55 7.27
CA ILE A 294 -1.50 -12.73 8.00
C ILE A 294 -2.56 -13.84 7.99
N THR A 295 -3.79 -13.54 8.39
CA THR A 295 -4.87 -14.55 8.49
C THR A 295 -5.25 -15.13 7.13
N TYR A 296 -5.32 -14.30 6.09
CA TYR A 296 -5.57 -14.76 4.73
C TYR A 296 -4.41 -15.61 4.19
N SER A 297 -3.17 -15.16 4.38
CA SER A 297 -1.99 -15.94 3.96
C SER A 297 -1.92 -17.31 4.65
N LEU A 298 -2.18 -17.36 5.96
CA LEU A 298 -2.26 -18.62 6.70
C LEU A 298 -3.38 -19.53 6.19
N ALA A 299 -4.56 -18.97 5.90
CA ALA A 299 -5.67 -19.73 5.34
C ALA A 299 -5.30 -20.38 3.99
N LEU A 300 -4.60 -19.65 3.12
CA LEU A 300 -4.13 -20.19 1.84
C LEU A 300 -3.12 -21.32 2.03
N LEU A 301 -2.14 -21.13 2.92
CA LEU A 301 -1.07 -22.10 3.14
C LEU A 301 -1.56 -23.39 3.84
N ILE A 302 -2.53 -23.30 4.74
CA ILE A 302 -3.08 -24.48 5.45
C ILE A 302 -4.09 -25.23 4.55
N GLY A 303 -4.80 -24.51 3.68
CA GLY A 303 -5.75 -25.11 2.75
C GLY A 303 -5.15 -25.65 1.45
N ALA A 304 -3.83 -25.50 1.26
CA ALA A 304 -3.08 -26.01 0.11
C ALA A 304 -2.81 -27.52 0.19
#